data_AF-A0A522PD99-F1
#
_entry.id   AF-A0A522PD99-F1
#
_cell.length_a   1.000
_cell.length_b   1.000
_cell.length_c   1.000
_cell.angle_alpha   90.00
_cell.angle_beta   90.00
_cell.angle_gamma   90.00
#
_symmetry.space_group_name_H-M   'P 1'
#
loop_
_entity.id
_entity.type
_entity.pdbx_description
1 polymer ?
#
loop_
_entity_poly.entity_id
_entity_poly.type
_entity_poly.pdbx_seq_one_letter_code
_entity_poly.pdbx_strand_id
1 'polypeptide(L)'
;MAPGAHSGPTPAVTPWPERRRPALRSSALAVIGLVLLAGYLILLNDGALGFDWFAYLAGSRSILAHEGAYGQVLRLGMGQLGSPTAPLYLYPPFLAYILIPATVLPWQLGYLLWSALSVGGIAFALRTLPPSHQLRRRWWILAAFGPAVVGFLLGQVDILVLAGLIMA
;
A
#
# COMPACT_ATOMS: atom_id res chain seq x y z
N MET A 1 9.14 -57.13 -53.00
CA MET A 1 9.47 -55.74 -52.65
C MET A 1 9.01 -55.50 -51.23
N ALA A 2 9.94 -55.39 -50.28
CA ALA A 2 9.64 -55.15 -48.88
C ALA A 2 9.64 -53.64 -48.60
N PRO A 3 8.66 -53.09 -47.86
CA PRO A 3 8.63 -51.68 -47.51
C PRO A 3 9.74 -51.35 -46.51
N GLY A 4 10.62 -50.43 -46.88
CA GLY A 4 11.70 -49.94 -46.03
C GLY A 4 11.16 -49.08 -44.88
N ALA A 5 11.44 -49.49 -43.65
CA ALA A 5 11.11 -48.73 -42.45
C ALA A 5 12.04 -47.50 -42.34
N HIS A 6 11.46 -46.30 -42.52
CA HIS A 6 12.14 -45.04 -42.23
C HIS A 6 12.12 -44.76 -40.72
N SER A 7 13.19 -45.16 -40.03
CA SER A 7 13.48 -44.72 -38.66
C SER A 7 13.98 -43.28 -38.68
N GLY A 8 13.05 -42.32 -38.63
CA GLY A 8 13.37 -40.91 -38.44
C GLY A 8 13.90 -40.64 -37.02
N PRO A 9 14.83 -39.69 -36.84
CA PRO A 9 15.38 -39.35 -35.53
C PRO A 9 14.27 -38.82 -34.62
N THR A 10 14.11 -39.45 -33.45
CA THR A 10 13.19 -38.99 -32.40
C THR A 10 13.55 -37.56 -31.99
N PRO A 11 12.62 -36.59 -32.06
CA PRO A 11 12.90 -35.23 -31.64
C PRO A 11 13.28 -35.23 -30.16
N ALA A 12 14.43 -34.65 -29.84
CA ALA A 12 14.91 -34.52 -28.47
C ALA A 12 13.86 -33.77 -27.66
N VAL A 13 13.26 -34.45 -26.68
CA VAL A 13 12.36 -33.83 -25.70
C VAL A 13 13.19 -32.85 -24.90
N THR A 14 13.05 -31.55 -25.19
CA THR A 14 13.65 -30.53 -24.34
C THR A 14 12.96 -30.59 -22.98
N PRO A 15 13.69 -30.83 -21.87
CA PRO A 15 13.10 -30.88 -20.55
C PRO A 15 12.42 -29.54 -20.28
N TRP A 16 11.15 -29.60 -19.86
CA TRP A 16 10.36 -28.44 -19.52
C TRP A 16 11.16 -27.56 -18.54
N PRO A 17 11.25 -26.24 -18.76
CA PRO A 17 11.99 -25.38 -17.86
C PRO A 17 11.37 -25.49 -16.47
N GLU A 18 12.13 -26.05 -15.53
CA GLU A 18 11.77 -26.10 -14.12
C GLU A 18 11.42 -24.68 -13.68
N ARG A 19 10.14 -24.46 -13.35
CA ARG A 19 9.70 -23.22 -12.71
C ARG A 19 10.41 -23.11 -11.37
N ARG A 20 11.58 -22.45 -11.36
CA ARG A 20 12.27 -22.05 -10.14
C ARG A 20 11.25 -21.30 -9.27
N ARG A 21 10.97 -21.82 -8.08
CA ARG A 21 10.09 -21.20 -7.07
C ARG A 21 10.84 -20.40 -5.98
N PRO A 22 11.85 -19.53 -6.25
CA PRO A 22 12.53 -18.82 -5.16
C PRO A 22 11.88 -17.49 -4.76
N ALA A 23 10.81 -17.03 -5.43
CA ALA A 23 10.35 -15.65 -5.27
C ALA A 23 9.48 -15.38 -4.02
N LEU A 24 8.79 -16.38 -3.46
CA LEU A 24 7.78 -16.13 -2.42
C LEU A 24 8.37 -15.83 -1.02
N ARG A 25 9.49 -16.47 -0.67
CA ARG A 25 10.08 -16.32 0.68
C ARG A 25 10.79 -14.98 0.87
N SER A 26 11.48 -14.49 -0.16
CA SER A 26 12.18 -13.20 -0.11
C SER A 26 11.22 -12.01 -0.04
N SER A 27 10.06 -12.10 -0.71
CA SER A 27 9.02 -11.06 -0.63
C SER A 27 8.42 -10.93 0.77
N ALA A 28 8.16 -12.05 1.45
CA ALA A 28 7.60 -12.03 2.80
C ALA A 28 8.54 -11.36 3.82
N LEU A 29 9.84 -11.67 3.75
CA LEU A 29 10.84 -11.06 4.63
C LEU A 29 10.98 -9.54 4.39
N ALA A 30 10.92 -9.10 3.13
CA ALA A 30 10.96 -7.67 2.80
C ALA A 30 9.73 -6.91 3.35
N VAL A 31 8.54 -7.51 3.26
CA VAL A 31 7.31 -6.94 3.84
C VAL A 31 7.42 -6.84 5.36
N ILE A 32 7.87 -7.91 6.04
CA ILE A 32 8.07 -7.90 7.49
C ILE A 32 9.09 -6.82 7.88
N GLY A 33 10.21 -6.71 7.17
CA GLY A 33 11.22 -5.68 7.41
C GLY A 33 10.68 -4.25 7.27
N LEU A 34 9.86 -3.99 6.25
CA LEU A 34 9.20 -2.69 6.05
C LEU A 34 8.19 -2.38 7.17
N VAL A 35 7.41 -3.36 7.61
CA VAL A 35 6.46 -3.19 8.73
C VAL A 35 7.20 -2.91 10.04
N LEU A 36 8.29 -3.62 10.31
CA LEU A 36 9.12 -3.39 11.50
C LEU A 36 9.82 -2.03 11.44
N LEU A 37 10.32 -1.61 10.28
CA LEU A 37 10.90 -0.29 10.08
C LEU A 37 9.87 0.81 10.28
N ALA A 38 8.65 0.65 9.74
CA ALA A 38 7.56 1.58 10.00
C ALA A 38 7.23 1.64 11.50
N GLY A 39 7.13 0.49 12.17
CA GLY A 39 6.98 0.37 13.62
C GLY A 39 8.06 1.11 14.41
N TYR A 40 9.32 0.97 14.01
CA TYR A 40 10.44 1.65 14.64
C TYR A 40 10.39 3.17 14.42
N LEU A 41 10.08 3.62 13.20
CA LEU A 41 9.97 5.05 12.90
C LEU A 41 8.80 5.71 13.63
N ILE A 42 7.70 4.99 13.89
CA ILE A 42 6.60 5.43 14.73
C ILE A 42 7.06 5.70 16.15
N LEU A 43 7.86 4.79 16.72
CA LEU A 43 8.36 4.91 18.09
C LEU A 43 9.33 6.09 18.25
N LEU A 44 9.98 6.51 17.17
CA LEU A 44 10.95 7.60 17.18
C LEU A 44 10.37 8.98 16.85
N ASN A 45 9.12 9.07 16.41
CA ASN A 45 8.59 10.30 15.84
C ASN A 45 7.37 10.83 16.63
N ASP A 46 7.55 12.00 17.26
CA ASP A 46 6.57 12.71 18.11
C ASP A 46 5.42 13.39 17.32
N GLY A 47 5.02 12.83 16.18
CA GLY A 47 3.77 13.23 15.49
C GLY A 47 3.90 13.83 14.09
N ALA A 48 5.07 13.79 13.45
CA ALA A 48 5.19 14.18 12.04
C ALA A 48 4.76 13.08 11.05
N LEU A 49 4.63 11.83 11.51
CA LEU A 49 4.24 10.68 10.69
C LEU A 49 2.73 10.41 10.74
N GLY A 50 2.20 9.81 9.67
CA GLY A 50 0.81 9.36 9.62
C GLY A 50 -0.23 10.46 9.47
N PHE A 51 0.14 11.58 8.84
CA PHE A 51 -0.77 12.69 8.53
C PHE A 51 -2.10 12.21 7.92
N ASP A 52 -2.04 11.38 6.88
CA ASP A 52 -3.23 10.82 6.23
C ASP A 52 -4.03 9.94 7.18
N TRP A 53 -3.36 9.06 7.93
CA TRP A 53 -4.02 8.21 8.91
C TRP A 53 -4.79 9.03 9.95
N PHE A 54 -4.17 10.08 10.48
CA PHE A 54 -4.83 10.96 11.44
C PHE A 54 -5.97 11.75 10.80
N ALA A 55 -5.83 12.19 9.55
CA ALA A 55 -6.93 12.85 8.83
C ALA A 55 -8.12 11.89 8.62
N TYR A 56 -7.88 10.65 8.18
CA TYR A 56 -8.94 9.63 8.03
C TYR A 56 -9.60 9.29 9.37
N LEU A 57 -8.80 9.16 10.44
CA LEU A 57 -9.29 8.91 11.79
C LEU A 57 -10.15 10.08 12.30
N ALA A 58 -9.74 11.31 11.99
CA ALA A 58 -10.48 12.52 12.33
C ALA A 58 -11.84 12.56 11.59
N GLY A 59 -11.86 12.29 10.29
CA GLY A 59 -13.10 12.18 9.51
C GLY A 59 -14.04 11.09 10.06
N SER A 60 -13.50 9.93 10.39
CA SER A 60 -14.25 8.80 10.98
C SER A 60 -14.89 9.18 12.33
N ARG A 61 -14.15 9.92 13.18
CA ARG A 61 -14.68 10.43 14.46
C ARG A 61 -15.75 11.50 14.28
N SER A 62 -15.63 12.36 13.28
CA SER A 62 -16.65 13.37 12.96
C SER A 62 -17.96 12.72 12.47
N ILE A 63 -17.87 11.62 11.72
CA ILE A 63 -19.04 10.79 11.36
C ILE A 63 -19.71 10.21 12.62
N LEU A 64 -18.93 9.63 13.53
CA LEU A 64 -19.44 9.07 14.79
C LEU A 64 -20.06 10.15 15.71
N ALA A 65 -19.58 11.39 15.62
CA ALA A 65 -20.14 12.54 16.31
C ALA A 65 -21.41 13.11 15.63
N HIS A 66 -21.92 12.46 14.58
CA HIS A 66 -23.06 12.91 13.77
C HIS A 66 -22.85 14.26 13.06
N GLU A 67 -21.60 14.71 12.91
CA GLU A 67 -21.25 15.94 12.17
C GLU A 67 -21.03 15.68 10.66
N GLY A 68 -21.00 14.40 10.25
CA GLY A 68 -20.64 13.97 8.90
C GLY A 68 -19.12 13.94 8.68
N ALA A 69 -18.67 13.44 7.51
CA ALA A 69 -17.24 13.26 7.23
C ALA A 69 -16.43 14.57 7.22
N TYR A 70 -17.08 15.68 6.84
CA TYR A 70 -16.45 17.00 6.72
C TYR A 70 -16.83 17.96 7.84
N GLY A 71 -17.39 17.46 8.96
CA GLY A 71 -17.86 18.30 10.07
C GLY A 71 -16.79 19.25 10.61
N GLN A 72 -15.53 18.79 10.66
CA GLN A 72 -14.37 19.58 11.08
C GLN A 72 -14.06 20.75 10.13
N VAL A 73 -14.18 20.53 8.82
CA VAL A 73 -13.95 21.58 7.81
C VAL A 73 -15.00 22.67 7.95
N LEU A 74 -16.26 22.27 8.15
CA LEU A 74 -17.37 23.20 8.38
C LEU A 74 -17.13 24.03 9.64
N ARG A 75 -16.73 23.39 10.75
CA ARG A 75 -16.41 24.07 12.01
C ARG A 75 -15.21 25.01 11.89
N LEU A 76 -14.19 24.66 11.11
CA LEU A 76 -13.07 25.56 10.82
C LEU A 76 -13.55 26.80 10.06
N GLY A 77 -14.38 26.63 9.03
CA GLY A 77 -14.97 27.73 8.26
C GLY A 77 -15.87 28.65 9.12
N MET A 78 -16.44 28.12 10.20
CA MET A 78 -17.23 28.89 11.19
C MET A 78 -16.38 29.49 12.32
N GLY A 79 -15.06 29.32 12.32
CA GLY A 79 -14.18 29.80 13.39
C GLY A 79 -14.31 29.04 14.73
N GLN A 80 -14.88 27.84 14.70
CA GLN A 80 -15.19 27.02 15.89
C GLN A 80 -14.14 25.93 16.19
N LEU A 81 -13.04 25.88 15.43
CA LEU A 81 -11.89 25.03 15.75
C LEU A 81 -10.86 25.82 16.56
N GLY A 82 -10.65 25.40 17.81
CA GLY A 82 -9.73 26.06 18.75
C GLY A 82 -8.24 25.88 18.43
N SER A 83 -7.86 25.06 17.44
CA SER A 83 -6.48 24.96 16.97
C SER A 83 -6.41 24.75 15.45
N PRO A 84 -5.65 25.58 14.71
CA PRO A 84 -5.42 25.40 13.27
C PRO A 84 -4.50 24.21 12.94
N THR A 85 -3.94 23.54 13.95
CA THR A 85 -3.02 22.40 13.76
C THR A 85 -3.70 21.03 13.82
N ALA A 86 -5.01 20.97 14.04
CA ALA A 86 -5.73 19.70 14.02
C ALA A 86 -5.76 19.13 12.58
N PRO A 87 -5.50 17.83 12.39
CA PRO A 87 -5.53 17.21 11.07
C PRO A 87 -6.95 17.29 10.51
N LEU A 88 -7.10 17.91 9.34
CA LEU A 88 -8.39 18.08 8.67
C LEU A 88 -8.62 16.96 7.67
N TYR A 89 -9.83 16.40 7.69
CA TYR A 89 -10.24 15.43 6.69
C TYR A 89 -10.68 16.11 5.39
N LEU A 90 -9.91 15.92 4.32
CA LEU A 90 -10.16 16.51 2.99
C LEU A 90 -10.30 15.45 1.87
N TYR A 91 -10.37 14.17 2.23
CA TYR A 91 -10.38 13.05 1.28
C TYR A 91 -11.80 12.61 0.91
N PRO A 92 -12.00 11.76 -0.12
CA PRO A 92 -13.30 11.21 -0.46
C PRO A 92 -13.93 10.42 0.70
N PRO A 93 -15.21 10.65 1.04
CA PRO A 93 -15.77 10.34 2.35
C PRO A 93 -15.91 8.83 2.63
N PHE A 94 -15.96 8.02 1.57
CA PHE A 94 -16.17 6.58 1.66
C PHE A 94 -15.12 5.87 2.54
N LEU A 95 -13.85 6.29 2.45
CA LEU A 95 -12.80 5.69 3.26
C LEU A 95 -12.98 5.97 4.75
N ALA A 96 -13.49 7.16 5.12
CA ALA A 96 -13.76 7.48 6.52
C ALA A 96 -14.87 6.58 7.10
N TYR A 97 -15.88 6.20 6.32
CA TYR A 97 -16.89 5.23 6.78
C TYR A 97 -16.29 3.83 7.00
N ILE A 98 -15.42 3.37 6.10
CA ILE A 98 -14.74 2.07 6.25
C ILE A 98 -13.86 2.04 7.49
N LEU A 99 -13.23 3.16 7.84
CA LEU A 99 -12.29 3.26 8.95
C LEU A 99 -12.93 3.55 10.31
N ILE A 100 -14.27 3.62 10.40
CA ILE A 100 -14.99 3.76 11.67
C ILE A 100 -14.57 2.69 12.71
N PRO A 101 -14.48 1.39 12.39
CA PRO A 101 -14.05 0.40 13.38
C PRO A 101 -12.63 0.62 13.88
N ALA A 102 -11.80 1.35 13.14
CA ALA A 102 -10.43 1.63 13.55
C ALA A 102 -10.35 2.77 14.58
N THR A 103 -11.45 3.51 14.83
CA THR A 103 -11.47 4.58 15.84
C THR A 103 -11.39 4.08 17.28
N VAL A 104 -11.70 2.79 17.51
CA VAL A 104 -11.60 2.17 18.84
C VAL A 104 -10.20 1.62 19.15
N LEU A 105 -9.33 1.55 18.15
CA LEU A 105 -7.97 1.08 18.33
C LEU A 105 -7.08 2.20 18.92
N PRO A 106 -6.07 1.86 19.74
CA PRO A 106 -4.94 2.74 19.99
C PRO A 106 -4.37 3.21 18.66
N TRP A 107 -4.10 4.51 18.54
CA TRP A 107 -3.72 5.11 17.26
C TRP A 107 -2.45 4.48 16.68
N GLN A 108 -1.54 3.99 17.54
CA GLN A 108 -0.31 3.30 17.15
C GLN A 108 -0.62 1.99 16.42
N LEU A 109 -1.58 1.20 16.92
CA LEU A 109 -2.00 -0.05 16.31
C LEU A 109 -2.76 0.19 15.00
N GLY A 110 -3.65 1.18 15.00
CA GLY A 110 -4.36 1.57 13.79
C GLY A 110 -3.41 2.03 12.67
N TYR A 111 -2.42 2.84 13.02
CA TYR A 111 -1.39 3.28 12.07
C TYR A 111 -0.49 2.13 11.61
N LEU A 112 -0.10 1.21 12.49
CA LEU A 112 0.67 0.02 12.09
C LEU A 112 -0.09 -0.85 11.08
N LEU A 113 -1.39 -1.06 11.32
CA LEU A 113 -2.27 -1.77 10.37
C LEU A 113 -2.37 -1.02 9.05
N TRP A 114 -2.55 0.30 9.10
CA TRP A 114 -2.57 1.17 7.92
C TRP A 114 -1.29 1.06 7.10
N SER A 115 -0.12 1.15 7.75
CA SER A 115 1.17 0.97 7.11
C SER A 115 1.32 -0.43 6.50
N ALA A 116 0.90 -1.47 7.22
CA ALA A 116 0.96 -2.85 6.72
C ALA A 116 0.08 -3.06 5.48
N LEU A 117 -1.13 -2.48 5.46
CA LEU A 117 -2.02 -2.50 4.29
C LEU A 117 -1.41 -1.75 3.11
N SER A 118 -0.80 -0.58 3.35
CA SER A 118 -0.14 0.20 2.31
C SER A 118 1.08 -0.53 1.71
N VAL A 119 1.94 -1.14 2.54
CA VAL A 119 3.05 -1.98 2.04
C VAL A 119 2.53 -3.20 1.29
N GLY A 120 1.52 -3.87 1.85
CA GLY A 120 0.89 -5.04 1.24
C GLY A 120 0.29 -4.72 -0.13
N GLY A 121 -0.39 -3.58 -0.25
CA GLY A 121 -0.96 -3.08 -1.50
C GLY A 121 0.12 -2.78 -2.55
N ILE A 122 1.20 -2.11 -2.16
CA ILE A 122 2.36 -1.87 -3.06
C ILE A 122 2.97 -3.20 -3.50
N ALA A 123 3.23 -4.12 -2.58
CA ALA A 123 3.80 -5.43 -2.90
C ALA A 123 2.90 -6.24 -3.83
N PHE A 124 1.58 -6.21 -3.60
CA PHE A 124 0.59 -6.83 -4.46
C PHE A 124 0.59 -6.21 -5.85
N ALA A 125 0.58 -4.88 -5.94
CA ALA A 125 0.60 -4.17 -7.21
C ALA A 125 1.87 -4.44 -8.04
N LEU A 126 3.03 -4.46 -7.39
CA LEU A 126 4.29 -4.77 -8.07
C LEU A 126 4.35 -6.23 -8.55
N ARG A 127 3.57 -7.12 -7.94
CA ARG A 127 3.46 -8.53 -8.33
C ARG A 127 2.54 -8.73 -9.55
N THR A 128 1.52 -7.90 -9.70
CA THR A 128 0.56 -7.97 -10.81
C THR A 128 1.04 -7.26 -12.08
N LEU A 129 2.03 -6.36 -11.98
CA LEU A 129 2.68 -5.78 -13.16
C LEU A 129 3.27 -6.86 -14.09
N PRO A 130 3.10 -6.73 -15.42
CA PRO A 130 3.62 -7.69 -16.37
C PRO A 130 5.15 -7.84 -16.23
N PRO A 131 5.70 -9.04 -16.42
CA PRO A 131 7.08 -9.39 -16.06
C PRO A 131 8.16 -8.76 -16.97
N SER A 132 7.87 -7.69 -17.71
CA SER A 132 8.90 -6.98 -18.46
C SER A 132 9.95 -6.44 -17.47
N HIS A 133 11.11 -7.09 -17.48
CA HIS A 133 12.11 -7.03 -16.40
C HIS A 133 12.62 -5.60 -16.13
N GLN A 134 12.51 -4.71 -17.12
CA GLN A 134 12.93 -3.31 -17.02
C GLN A 134 11.90 -2.41 -16.32
N LEU A 135 10.60 -2.57 -16.59
CA LEU A 135 9.57 -1.72 -15.95
C LEU A 135 9.49 -2.03 -14.45
N ARG A 136 9.42 -3.32 -14.09
CA ARG A 136 9.33 -3.74 -12.69
C ARG A 136 10.52 -3.25 -11.86
N ARG A 137 11.74 -3.27 -12.41
CA ARG A 137 12.94 -2.74 -11.73
C ARG A 137 12.88 -1.22 -11.57
N ARG A 138 12.43 -0.48 -12.58
CA ARG A 138 12.25 0.98 -12.50
C ARG A 138 11.20 1.36 -11.45
N TRP A 139 10.10 0.60 -11.35
CA TRP A 139 9.08 0.78 -10.33
C TRP A 139 9.59 0.50 -8.91
N TRP A 140 10.42 -0.53 -8.71
CA TRP A 140 11.08 -0.75 -7.41
C TRP A 140 12.03 0.38 -7.03
N ILE A 141 12.78 0.94 -7.98
CA ILE A 141 13.66 2.10 -7.74
C ILE A 141 12.83 3.34 -7.41
N LEU A 142 11.70 3.53 -8.10
CA LEU A 142 10.78 4.65 -7.84
C LEU A 142 10.11 4.52 -6.47
N ALA A 143 9.71 3.32 -6.07
CA ALA A 143 9.16 3.03 -4.74
C ALA A 143 10.20 3.21 -3.63
N ALA A 144 11.49 3.01 -3.93
CA ALA A 144 12.60 3.28 -3.02
C ALA A 144 13.07 4.74 -3.03
N PHE A 145 12.49 5.60 -3.87
CA PHE A 145 12.87 7.01 -3.96
C PHE A 145 12.39 7.77 -2.72
N GLY A 146 13.25 8.63 -2.15
CA GLY A 146 13.00 9.32 -0.88
C GLY A 146 11.61 9.99 -0.75
N PRO A 147 11.08 10.68 -1.77
CA PRO A 147 9.71 11.21 -1.77
C PRO A 147 8.60 10.15 -1.69
N ALA A 148 8.78 8.96 -2.27
CA ALA A 148 7.82 7.86 -2.14
C ALA A 148 7.87 7.26 -0.73
N VAL A 149 9.05 7.19 -0.13
CA VAL A 149 9.23 6.83 1.28
C VAL A 149 8.60 7.88 2.20
N VAL A 150 8.79 9.16 1.90
CA VAL A 150 8.17 10.28 2.64
C VAL A 150 6.64 10.26 2.48
N GLY A 151 6.11 10.05 1.29
CA GLY A 151 4.67 9.89 1.05
C GLY A 151 4.09 8.70 1.82
N PHE A 152 4.78 7.55 1.80
CA PHE A 152 4.42 6.39 2.60
C PHE A 152 4.43 6.70 4.11
N LEU A 153 5.45 7.40 4.58
CA LEU A 153 5.60 7.84 5.97
C LEU A 153 4.52 8.86 6.39
N LEU A 154 4.06 9.70 5.47
CA LEU A 154 2.89 10.57 5.64
C LEU A 154 1.57 9.81 5.56
N GLY A 155 1.58 8.56 5.10
CA GLY A 155 0.40 7.72 4.95
C GLY A 155 -0.33 7.92 3.61
N GLN A 156 0.28 8.59 2.64
CA GLN A 156 -0.28 8.85 1.31
C GLN A 156 -0.61 7.56 0.57
N VAL A 157 -1.91 7.36 0.36
CA VAL A 157 -2.52 6.21 -0.34
C VAL A 157 -2.45 6.41 -1.85
N ASP A 158 -2.06 7.60 -2.32
CA ASP A 158 -2.04 8.00 -3.73
C ASP A 158 -1.24 7.02 -4.60
N ILE A 159 -0.20 6.41 -4.03
CA ILE A 159 0.61 5.37 -4.67
C ILE A 159 -0.20 4.08 -4.92
N LEU A 160 -1.12 3.71 -4.02
CA LEU A 160 -2.02 2.56 -4.20
C LEU A 160 -3.08 2.84 -5.28
N VAL A 161 -3.58 4.08 -5.36
CA VAL A 161 -4.54 4.49 -6.39
C VAL A 161 -3.87 4.50 -7.77
N LEU A 162 -2.65 5.03 -7.87
CA LEU A 162 -1.86 5.01 -9.11
C LEU A 162 -1.58 3.57 -9.58
N ALA A 163 -1.26 2.68 -8.63
CA ALA A 163 -1.07 1.27 -8.90
C ALA A 163 -2.33 0.56 -9.41
N GLY A 164 -3.50 0.90 -8.89
CA GLY A 164 -4.79 0.38 -9.37
C GLY A 164 -5.14 0.88 -10.78
N LEU A 165 -4.89 2.15 -11.07
CA LEU A 165 -5.12 2.76 -12.39
C LEU A 165 -4.22 2.18 -13.50
N ILE A 166 -3.00 1.75 -13.16
CA ILE A 166 -2.09 1.12 -14.12
C ILE A 166 -2.52 -0.34 -14.45
N MET A 167 -3.39 -0.93 -13.63
CA MET A 167 -3.90 -2.29 -13.82
C MET A 167 -5.28 -2.38 -14.47
N ALA A 168 -5.99 -1.26 -14.62
CA ALA A 168 -7.28 -1.16 -15.31
C ALA A 168 -7.07 -0.84 -16.80
#